data_AF-A0A536AAZ1-F1
#
_entry.id   AF-A0A536AAZ1-F1
#
_cell.length_a   1.000
_cell.length_b   1.000
_cell.length_c   1.000
_cell.angle_alpha   90.00
_cell.angle_beta   90.00
_cell.angle_gamma   90.00
#
_symmetry.space_group_name_H-M   'P 1'
#
loop_
_entity.id
_entity.type
_entity.pdbx_description
1 polymer ?
#
loop_
_entity_poly.entity_id
_entity_poly.type
_entity_poly.pdbx_seq_one_letter_code
_entity_poly.pdbx_strand_id
1 'polypeptide(L)'
;MGQHTTKDTAKLIEEVARGDRLLEDIKDPELRETVRLALRLHKDPFSAPDARTRSRIRARVLFGLQPRGATVIDRLAVVFELLGRPTPYAMRLLAVGLIVVAIAASTALVSAGTVADDALYSVKVTSEQVRLALATSPEDRAVVELSIAEHRLAEATALASLGNEDDAIVATSEYGEHMANAAAELAQVESLQPDTATLVIQLQQRIDEHRATAAAVVARLTEDPNTASAAAALAPFAARGNPAADLSPAAAIAQDAADTADEAAAVAERKATPAQRVNAPQSSGGADRNAASADATPRDGQSARNDNAGNQGERVSKKERAAGAARKAADEAKAAAKKAKAGAKRTPAPRAQGDSNNRDESNNRDD
;
A
#
# COMPACT_ATOMS: atom_id res chain seq x y z
N MET A 1 -31.43 -60.75 -22.22
CA MET A 1 -30.69 -59.57 -22.71
C MET A 1 -29.62 -59.25 -21.67
N GLY A 2 -28.35 -59.52 -21.97
CA GLY A 2 -27.25 -59.29 -21.03
C GLY A 2 -26.94 -57.79 -20.98
N GLN A 3 -26.91 -57.21 -19.78
CA GLN A 3 -26.48 -55.81 -19.61
C GLN A 3 -24.98 -55.74 -19.84
N HIS A 4 -24.55 -55.27 -21.01
CA HIS A 4 -23.15 -54.95 -21.24
C HIS A 4 -22.75 -53.74 -20.40
N THR A 5 -21.66 -53.86 -19.66
CA THR A 5 -21.20 -52.78 -18.78
C THR A 5 -20.46 -51.74 -19.62
N THR A 6 -20.54 -50.47 -19.23
CA THR A 6 -19.81 -49.35 -19.87
C THR A 6 -18.29 -49.56 -19.90
N LYS A 7 -17.76 -50.45 -19.06
CA LYS A 7 -16.34 -50.83 -19.06
C LYS A 7 -15.99 -51.74 -20.25
N ASP A 8 -16.91 -52.62 -20.63
CA ASP A 8 -16.71 -53.56 -21.74
C ASP A 8 -16.68 -52.81 -23.08
N THR A 9 -17.53 -51.79 -23.22
CA THR A 9 -17.56 -50.95 -24.43
C THR A 9 -16.28 -50.12 -24.58
N ALA A 10 -15.76 -49.55 -23.49
CA ALA A 10 -14.53 -48.77 -23.53
C ALA A 10 -13.31 -49.62 -23.91
N LYS A 11 -13.22 -50.84 -23.35
CA LYS A 11 -12.17 -51.80 -23.66
C LYS A 11 -12.18 -52.20 -25.14
N LEU A 12 -13.37 -52.44 -25.71
CA LEU A 12 -13.52 -52.78 -27.13
C LEU A 12 -13.13 -51.63 -28.05
N ILE A 13 -13.44 -50.38 -27.68
CA ILE A 13 -13.00 -49.21 -28.45
C ILE A 13 -11.48 -49.13 -28.50
N GLU A 14 -10.81 -49.39 -27.37
CA GLU A 14 -9.34 -49.35 -27.29
C GLU A 14 -8.67 -50.50 -28.07
N GLU A 15 -9.18 -51.73 -27.95
CA GLU A 15 -8.69 -52.90 -28.70
C GLU A 15 -8.80 -52.70 -30.21
N VAL A 16 -9.94 -52.17 -30.67
CA VAL A 16 -10.15 -51.90 -32.10
C VAL A 16 -9.34 -50.70 -32.58
N ALA A 17 -9.19 -49.64 -31.76
CA ALA A 17 -8.35 -48.48 -32.10
C ALA A 17 -6.87 -48.85 -32.23
N ARG A 18 -6.39 -49.81 -31.43
CA ARG A 18 -5.01 -50.33 -31.49
C ARG A 18 -4.78 -51.31 -32.65
N GLY A 19 -5.86 -51.80 -33.27
CA GLY A 19 -5.82 -52.80 -34.33
C GLY A 19 -5.69 -54.25 -33.83
N ASP A 20 -5.81 -54.46 -32.51
CA ASP A 20 -5.72 -55.79 -31.89
C ASP A 20 -6.95 -56.66 -32.20
N ARG A 21 -8.06 -56.04 -32.64
CA ARG A 21 -9.32 -56.70 -32.97
C ARG A 21 -10.04 -56.02 -34.13
N LEU A 22 -10.66 -56.79 -35.02
CA LEU A 22 -11.44 -56.25 -36.13
C LEU A 22 -12.86 -55.88 -35.66
N LEU A 23 -13.42 -54.81 -36.24
CA LEU A 23 -14.81 -54.39 -35.99
C LEU A 23 -15.84 -55.48 -36.31
N GLU A 24 -15.50 -56.37 -37.24
CA GLU A 24 -16.36 -57.46 -37.71
C GLU A 24 -16.49 -58.58 -36.68
N ASP A 25 -15.53 -58.70 -35.76
CA ASP A 25 -15.48 -59.73 -34.71
C ASP A 25 -16.40 -59.43 -33.52
N ILE A 26 -17.09 -58.28 -33.54
CA ILE A 26 -18.07 -57.90 -32.54
C ILE A 26 -19.44 -58.46 -32.97
N LYS A 27 -19.87 -59.53 -32.29
CA LYS A 27 -21.11 -60.26 -32.61
C LYS A 27 -22.39 -59.44 -32.41
N ASP A 28 -22.34 -58.46 -31.51
CA ASP A 28 -23.48 -57.60 -31.21
C ASP A 28 -23.54 -56.42 -32.22
N PRO A 29 -24.60 -56.31 -33.04
CA PRO A 29 -24.72 -55.26 -34.03
C PRO A 29 -24.81 -53.85 -33.42
N GLU A 30 -25.47 -53.67 -32.27
CA GLU A 30 -25.62 -52.35 -31.63
C GLU A 30 -24.28 -51.86 -31.06
N LEU A 31 -23.54 -52.78 -30.44
CA LEU A 31 -22.22 -52.48 -29.90
C LEU A 31 -21.22 -52.14 -31.01
N ARG A 32 -21.29 -52.87 -32.12
CA ARG A 32 -20.45 -52.62 -33.30
C ARG A 32 -20.71 -51.24 -33.91
N GLU A 33 -21.96 -50.80 -34.01
CA GLU A 33 -22.29 -49.45 -34.47
C GLU A 33 -21.78 -48.38 -33.51
N THR A 34 -21.90 -48.62 -32.21
CA THR A 34 -21.41 -47.70 -31.17
C THR A 34 -19.89 -47.54 -31.24
N VAL A 35 -19.13 -48.64 -31.37
CA VAL A 35 -17.67 -48.61 -31.52
C VAL A 35 -17.28 -47.94 -32.85
N ARG A 36 -18.00 -48.22 -33.94
CA ARG A 36 -17.77 -47.57 -35.24
C ARG A 36 -17.97 -46.05 -35.18
N LEU A 37 -19.03 -45.59 -34.51
CA LEU A 37 -19.29 -44.17 -34.28
C LEU A 37 -18.23 -43.53 -33.40
N ALA A 38 -17.82 -44.19 -32.32
CA ALA A 38 -16.77 -43.71 -31.42
C ALA A 38 -15.42 -43.55 -32.15
N LEU A 39 -15.03 -44.52 -32.98
CA LEU A 39 -13.80 -44.44 -33.78
C LEU A 39 -13.86 -43.35 -34.85
N ARG A 40 -15.03 -43.13 -35.45
CA ARG A 40 -15.22 -42.03 -36.41
C ARG A 40 -15.10 -40.67 -35.73
N LEU A 41 -15.68 -40.52 -34.55
CA LEU A 41 -15.60 -39.29 -33.75
C LEU A 41 -14.18 -39.03 -33.25
N HIS A 42 -13.43 -40.09 -32.92
CA HIS A 42 -12.03 -39.97 -32.48
C HIS A 42 -11.06 -39.60 -33.62
N LYS A 43 -11.45 -39.85 -34.87
CA LYS A 43 -10.65 -39.53 -36.06
C LYS A 43 -10.78 -38.06 -36.50
N ASP A 44 -11.79 -37.35 -36.01
CA ASP A 44 -11.86 -35.90 -36.22
C ASP A 44 -10.78 -35.23 -35.37
N PRO A 45 -9.81 -34.52 -35.98
CA PRO A 45 -8.74 -33.89 -35.24
C PRO A 45 -9.37 -32.89 -34.29
N PHE A 46 -9.15 -33.10 -32.99
CA PHE A 46 -9.53 -32.15 -31.96
C PHE A 46 -8.99 -30.78 -32.37
N SER A 47 -9.87 -29.88 -32.79
CA SER A 47 -9.50 -28.53 -33.17
C SER A 47 -9.11 -27.82 -31.88
N ALA A 48 -7.83 -27.92 -31.54
CA ALA A 48 -7.28 -27.26 -30.37
C ALA A 48 -7.66 -25.78 -30.45
N PRO A 49 -8.16 -25.17 -29.36
CA PRO A 49 -8.51 -23.76 -29.38
C PRO A 49 -7.28 -22.95 -29.82
N ASP A 50 -7.50 -21.95 -30.67
CA ASP A 50 -6.46 -21.05 -31.12
C ASP A 50 -5.70 -20.45 -29.91
N ALA A 51 -4.45 -20.02 -30.11
CA ALA A 51 -3.61 -19.54 -29.02
C ALA A 51 -4.29 -18.40 -28.21
N ARG A 52 -5.13 -17.60 -28.87
CA ARG A 52 -5.89 -16.50 -28.26
C ARG A 52 -7.07 -16.98 -27.42
N THR A 53 -7.78 -18.02 -27.84
CA THR A 53 -8.83 -18.64 -27.00
C THR A 53 -8.22 -19.37 -25.82
N ARG A 54 -7.07 -20.04 -26.00
CA ARG A 54 -6.33 -20.64 -24.87
C ARG A 54 -5.89 -19.61 -23.84
N SER A 55 -5.40 -18.44 -24.25
CA SER A 55 -5.01 -17.39 -23.29
C SER A 55 -6.21 -16.84 -22.53
N ARG A 56 -7.36 -16.65 -23.19
CA ARG A 56 -8.62 -16.21 -22.54
C ARG A 56 -9.18 -17.26 -21.58
N ILE A 57 -9.16 -18.54 -21.96
CA ILE A 57 -9.60 -19.63 -21.09
C ILE A 57 -8.66 -19.70 -19.88
N ARG A 58 -7.34 -19.63 -20.09
CA ARG A 58 -6.36 -19.64 -19.00
C ARG A 58 -6.53 -18.44 -18.07
N ALA A 59 -6.76 -17.24 -18.60
CA ALA A 59 -7.03 -16.05 -17.80
C ALA A 59 -8.31 -16.22 -16.97
N ARG A 60 -9.40 -16.73 -17.56
CA ARG A 60 -10.68 -16.92 -16.85
C ARG A 60 -10.61 -18.05 -15.82
N VAL A 61 -9.87 -19.11 -16.10
CA VAL A 61 -9.65 -20.22 -15.15
C VAL A 61 -8.71 -19.80 -14.02
N LEU A 62 -7.63 -19.07 -14.30
CA LEU A 62 -6.74 -18.54 -13.25
C LEU A 62 -7.44 -17.49 -12.39
N PHE A 63 -8.33 -16.68 -12.97
CA PHE A 63 -9.16 -15.74 -12.22
C PHE A 63 -10.21 -16.46 -11.36
N GLY A 64 -10.75 -17.58 -11.83
CA GLY A 64 -11.68 -18.44 -11.06
C GLY A 64 -10.99 -19.35 -10.03
N LEU A 65 -9.70 -19.64 -10.23
CA LEU A 65 -8.83 -20.39 -9.32
C LEU A 65 -8.02 -19.49 -8.38
N GLN A 66 -8.25 -18.17 -8.38
CA GLN A 66 -7.89 -17.39 -7.22
C GLN A 66 -8.60 -18.06 -6.04
N PRO A 67 -7.85 -18.70 -5.11
CA PRO A 67 -8.48 -19.34 -3.98
C PRO A 67 -9.30 -18.25 -3.31
N ARG A 68 -10.62 -18.47 -3.17
CA ARG A 68 -11.43 -17.69 -2.24
C ARG A 68 -10.62 -17.67 -0.96
N GLY A 69 -10.05 -16.50 -0.65
CA GLY A 69 -9.04 -16.39 0.37
C GLY A 69 -9.61 -17.01 1.63
N ALA A 70 -8.98 -18.08 2.11
CA ALA A 70 -9.29 -18.65 3.41
C ALA A 70 -9.39 -17.46 4.36
N THR A 71 -10.61 -17.20 4.82
CA THR A 71 -10.91 -16.05 5.68
C THR A 71 -9.94 -16.09 6.85
N VAL A 72 -9.53 -14.92 7.38
CA VAL A 72 -8.60 -14.83 8.51
C VAL A 72 -9.02 -15.74 9.68
N ILE A 73 -10.34 -15.96 9.82
CA ILE A 73 -10.98 -16.89 10.75
C ILE A 73 -10.61 -18.37 10.51
N ASP A 74 -10.52 -18.81 9.25
CA ASP A 74 -10.13 -20.18 8.88
C ASP A 74 -8.64 -20.44 9.17
N ARG A 75 -7.79 -19.41 8.97
CA ARG A 75 -6.37 -19.50 9.30
C ARG A 75 -6.13 -19.50 10.81
N LEU A 76 -6.92 -18.73 11.56
CA LEU A 76 -6.93 -18.76 13.02
C LEU A 76 -7.41 -20.10 13.55
N ALA A 77 -8.45 -20.70 12.95
CA ALA A 77 -8.96 -22.02 13.34
C ALA A 77 -7.89 -23.11 13.20
N VAL A 78 -7.12 -23.12 12.10
CA VAL A 78 -6.02 -24.08 11.90
C VAL A 78 -4.89 -23.88 12.91
N VAL A 79 -4.53 -22.63 13.23
CA VAL A 79 -3.51 -22.34 14.26
C VAL A 79 -4.02 -22.74 15.66
N PHE A 80 -5.29 -22.47 15.98
CA PHE A 80 -5.89 -22.84 17.26
C PHE A 80 -6.03 -24.37 17.41
N GLU A 81 -6.34 -25.08 16.33
CA GLU A 81 -6.41 -26.55 16.31
C GLU A 81 -5.01 -27.18 16.45
N LEU A 82 -3.98 -26.56 15.87
CA LEU A 82 -2.58 -26.96 16.06
C LEU A 82 -2.09 -26.70 17.50
N LEU A 83 -2.55 -25.60 18.12
CA LEU A 83 -2.20 -25.21 19.49
C LEU A 83 -2.99 -25.98 20.56
N GLY A 84 -4.18 -26.47 20.21
CA GLY A 84 -5.08 -27.23 21.09
C GLY A 84 -4.72 -28.71 21.26
N ARG A 85 -3.78 -29.26 20.46
CA ARG A 85 -3.31 -30.63 20.65
C ARG A 85 -2.22 -30.70 21.73
N PRO A 86 -2.34 -31.60 22.73
CA PRO A 86 -1.35 -31.76 23.80
C PRO A 86 -0.11 -32.45 23.25
N THR A 87 0.74 -31.69 22.56
CA THR A 87 2.04 -32.15 22.07
C THR A 87 3.13 -31.78 23.07
N PRO A 88 4.12 -32.67 23.31
CA PRO A 88 5.16 -32.46 24.31
C PRO A 88 6.03 -31.24 23.99
N TYR A 89 6.42 -30.51 25.04
CA TYR A 89 7.15 -29.22 25.00
C TYR A 89 8.39 -29.19 24.09
N ALA A 90 9.01 -30.33 23.79
CA ALA A 90 10.14 -30.44 22.87
C ALA A 90 9.82 -29.99 21.44
N MET A 91 8.60 -30.27 20.94
CA MET A 91 8.16 -29.83 19.61
C MET A 91 7.93 -28.31 19.55
N ARG A 92 7.52 -27.67 20.66
CA ARG A 92 7.34 -26.21 20.75
C ARG A 92 8.67 -25.47 20.66
N LEU A 93 9.70 -25.97 21.36
CA LEU A 93 11.05 -25.40 21.28
C LEU A 93 11.65 -25.57 19.88
N LEU A 94 11.39 -26.69 19.21
CA LEU A 94 11.85 -26.93 17.84
C LEU A 94 11.16 -25.98 16.85
N ALA A 95 9.84 -25.77 16.98
CA ALA A 95 9.10 -24.84 16.13
C ALA A 95 9.55 -23.38 16.32
N VAL A 96 9.74 -22.94 17.57
CA VAL A 96 10.27 -21.60 17.86
C VAL A 96 11.71 -21.47 17.35
N GLY A 97 12.54 -22.48 17.54
CA GLY A 97 13.91 -22.52 17.01
C GLY A 97 13.95 -22.42 15.47
N LEU A 98 13.07 -23.14 14.77
CA LEU A 98 12.98 -23.09 13.31
C LEU A 98 12.54 -21.70 12.80
N ILE A 99 11.60 -21.04 13.50
CA ILE A 99 11.16 -19.68 13.17
C ILE A 99 12.32 -18.69 13.35
N VAL A 100 13.08 -18.79 14.45
CA VAL A 100 14.23 -17.91 14.71
C VAL A 100 15.34 -18.12 13.67
N VAL A 101 15.62 -19.38 13.28
CA VAL A 101 16.62 -19.70 12.25
C VAL A 101 16.17 -19.22 10.86
N ALA A 102 14.89 -19.32 10.53
CA ALA A 102 14.35 -18.80 9.26
C ALA A 102 14.46 -17.27 9.17
N ILE A 103 14.24 -16.56 10.28
CA ILE A 103 14.42 -15.10 10.35
C ILE A 103 15.90 -14.72 10.23
N ALA A 104 16.80 -15.45 10.89
CA ALA A 104 18.24 -15.18 10.85
C ALA A 104 18.89 -15.50 9.49
N ALA A 105 18.39 -16.49 8.74
CA ALA A 105 18.88 -16.80 7.41
C ALA A 105 18.47 -15.76 6.34
N SER A 106 17.48 -14.92 6.64
CA SER A 106 16.92 -13.94 5.70
C SER A 106 17.76 -12.64 5.60
N THR A 107 18.65 -12.37 6.55
CA THR A 107 19.45 -11.13 6.58
C THR A 107 20.78 -11.21 5.82
N ALA A 108 21.19 -12.39 5.35
CA ALA A 108 22.51 -12.60 4.75
C ALA A 108 22.55 -12.47 3.21
N LEU A 109 21.42 -12.17 2.54
CA LEU A 109 21.35 -12.11 1.07
C LEU A 109 20.88 -10.74 0.54
N VAL A 110 21.45 -9.64 1.04
CA VAL A 110 21.27 -8.31 0.44
C VAL A 110 22.61 -7.80 -0.06
N SER A 111 23.01 -8.27 -1.24
CA SER A 111 24.01 -7.62 -2.08
C SER A 111 23.63 -7.85 -3.54
N ALA A 112 22.88 -6.90 -4.08
CA ALA A 112 22.81 -6.49 -5.49
C ALA A 112 21.48 -5.76 -5.69
N GLY A 113 21.56 -4.48 -6.08
CA GLY A 113 20.42 -3.57 -6.15
C GLY A 113 19.26 -4.10 -6.98
N THR A 114 18.11 -4.28 -6.32
CA THR A 114 16.78 -4.06 -6.87
C THR A 114 15.91 -3.56 -5.72
N VAL A 115 15.38 -2.36 -5.85
CA VAL A 115 14.27 -1.90 -5.01
C VAL A 115 13.07 -2.75 -5.41
N ALA A 116 12.57 -3.52 -4.44
CA ALA A 116 11.20 -4.00 -4.28
C ALA A 116 10.51 -4.67 -5.49
N ASP A 117 10.30 -5.98 -5.42
CA ASP A 117 9.09 -6.59 -5.98
C ASP A 117 8.53 -7.68 -5.04
N ASP A 118 7.59 -7.22 -4.21
CA ASP A 118 6.22 -7.77 -4.01
C ASP A 118 5.91 -9.09 -3.25
N ALA A 119 6.87 -9.75 -2.59
CA ALA A 119 6.52 -10.86 -1.66
C ALA A 119 6.85 -10.58 -0.19
N LEU A 120 7.91 -9.82 0.08
CA LEU A 120 8.33 -9.48 1.45
C LEU A 120 7.71 -8.18 1.96
N TYR A 121 7.27 -7.28 1.07
CA TYR A 121 6.61 -6.02 1.44
C TYR A 121 5.25 -6.29 2.11
N SER A 122 4.45 -7.17 1.53
CA SER A 122 3.14 -7.56 2.07
C SER A 122 3.28 -8.31 3.40
N VAL A 123 4.29 -9.15 3.60
CA VAL A 123 4.57 -9.78 4.92
C VAL A 123 4.97 -8.72 5.95
N LYS A 124 5.74 -7.71 5.55
CA LYS A 124 6.19 -6.63 6.44
C LYS A 124 5.04 -5.72 6.87
N VAL A 125 4.23 -5.23 5.94
CA VAL A 125 3.02 -4.44 6.26
C VAL A 125 2.05 -5.26 7.13
N THR A 126 1.89 -6.55 6.85
CA THR A 126 1.06 -7.44 7.70
C THR A 126 1.66 -7.58 9.10
N SER A 127 3.00 -7.64 9.24
CA SER A 127 3.65 -7.71 10.55
C SER A 127 3.50 -6.41 11.35
N GLU A 128 3.48 -5.26 10.68
CA GLU A 128 3.22 -3.94 11.29
C GLU A 128 1.77 -3.85 11.78
N GLN A 129 0.79 -4.29 10.97
CA GLN A 129 -0.62 -4.36 11.38
C GLN A 129 -0.87 -5.35 12.52
N VAL A 130 -0.16 -6.49 12.55
CA VAL A 130 -0.22 -7.45 13.66
C VAL A 130 0.35 -6.84 14.94
N ARG A 131 1.44 -6.08 14.87
CA ARG A 131 1.98 -5.35 16.03
C ARG A 131 1.01 -4.27 16.51
N LEU A 132 0.40 -3.51 15.61
CA LEU A 132 -0.62 -2.52 15.97
C LEU A 132 -1.84 -3.17 16.65
N ALA A 133 -2.28 -4.33 16.13
CA ALA A 133 -3.39 -5.10 16.71
C ALA A 133 -3.06 -5.73 18.06
N LEU A 134 -1.78 -6.02 18.33
CA LEU A 134 -1.30 -6.55 19.61
C LEU A 134 -0.90 -5.45 20.61
N ALA A 135 -0.71 -4.20 20.15
CA ALA A 135 -0.45 -3.05 21.00
C ALA A 135 -1.72 -2.66 21.77
N THR A 136 -1.85 -3.19 22.98
CA THR A 136 -3.00 -2.91 23.86
C THR A 136 -2.89 -1.58 24.59
N SER A 137 -1.67 -1.03 24.75
CA SER A 137 -1.43 0.25 25.40
C SER A 137 -1.31 1.39 24.37
N PRO A 138 -1.78 2.62 24.68
CA PRO A 138 -1.61 3.76 23.77
C PRO A 138 -0.13 4.10 23.51
N GLU A 139 0.77 3.83 24.46
CA GLU A 139 2.22 3.98 24.33
C GLU A 139 2.76 3.02 23.25
N ASP A 140 2.41 1.74 23.32
CA ASP A 140 2.84 0.75 22.33
C ASP A 140 2.30 1.08 20.94
N ARG A 141 1.06 1.60 20.85
CA ARG A 141 0.47 2.05 19.58
C ARG A 141 1.24 3.23 19.00
N ALA A 142 1.58 4.23 19.82
CA ALA A 142 2.38 5.35 19.37
C ALA A 142 3.75 4.93 18.83
N VAL A 143 4.40 3.96 19.48
CA VAL A 143 5.68 3.40 19.01
C VAL A 143 5.52 2.69 17.67
N VAL A 144 4.45 1.91 17.48
CA VAL A 144 4.18 1.24 16.20
C VAL A 144 3.90 2.25 15.10
N GLU A 145 3.01 3.22 15.33
CA GLU A 145 2.71 4.29 14.38
C GLU A 145 3.98 5.08 14.00
N LEU A 146 4.85 5.38 14.98
CA LEU A 146 6.15 6.00 14.73
C LEU A 146 7.02 5.15 13.81
N SER A 147 7.09 3.84 14.04
CA SER A 147 7.87 2.93 13.19
C SER A 147 7.33 2.84 11.75
N ILE A 148 6.01 2.93 11.58
CA ILE A 148 5.39 2.95 10.24
C ILE A 148 5.73 4.26 9.54
N ALA A 149 5.63 5.39 10.24
CA ALA A 149 6.05 6.68 9.70
C ALA A 149 7.53 6.66 9.29
N GLU A 150 8.44 6.19 10.15
CA GLU A 150 9.87 6.01 9.82
C GLU A 150 10.05 5.24 8.50
N HIS A 151 9.28 4.17 8.32
CA HIS A 151 9.31 3.39 7.10
C HIS A 151 8.81 4.19 5.88
N ARG A 152 7.69 4.91 6.01
CA ARG A 152 7.10 5.74 4.94
C ARG A 152 8.03 6.87 4.51
N LEU A 153 8.77 7.46 5.44
CA LEU A 153 9.79 8.46 5.11
C LEU A 153 10.96 7.84 4.32
N ALA A 154 11.44 6.67 4.73
CA ALA A 154 12.49 5.97 4.00
C ALA A 154 12.02 5.57 2.58
N GLU A 155 10.75 5.17 2.44
CA GLU A 155 10.13 4.89 1.14
C GLU A 155 10.01 6.15 0.28
N ALA A 156 9.53 7.27 0.84
CA ALA A 156 9.41 8.55 0.15
C ALA A 156 10.77 9.05 -0.37
N THR A 157 11.82 8.96 0.46
CA THR A 157 13.19 9.37 0.05
C THR A 157 13.76 8.49 -1.06
N ALA A 158 13.53 7.18 -1.01
CA ALA A 158 13.93 6.25 -2.07
C ALA A 158 13.18 6.54 -3.39
N LEU A 159 11.85 6.69 -3.32
CA LEU A 159 11.02 6.99 -4.48
C LEU A 159 11.37 8.34 -5.12
N ALA A 160 11.63 9.36 -4.30
CA ALA A 160 12.07 10.67 -4.77
C ALA A 160 13.44 10.60 -5.47
N SER A 161 14.38 9.82 -4.91
CA SER A 161 15.71 9.60 -5.51
C SER A 161 15.64 8.85 -6.85
N LEU A 162 14.62 8.00 -7.03
CA LEU A 162 14.35 7.31 -8.29
C LEU A 162 13.55 8.16 -9.29
N GLY A 163 13.21 9.40 -8.95
CA GLY A 163 12.37 10.28 -9.77
C GLY A 163 10.89 9.88 -9.82
N ASN A 164 10.45 8.96 -8.97
CA ASN A 164 9.05 8.53 -8.88
C ASN A 164 8.27 9.45 -7.93
N GLU A 165 8.12 10.70 -8.34
CA GLU A 165 7.57 11.77 -7.52
C GLU A 165 6.12 11.52 -7.09
N ASP A 166 5.28 10.93 -7.94
CA ASP A 166 3.87 10.70 -7.61
C ASP A 166 3.71 9.72 -6.43
N ASP A 167 4.51 8.66 -6.40
CA ASP A 167 4.50 7.69 -5.30
C ASP A 167 5.22 8.24 -4.06
N ALA A 168 6.26 9.08 -4.26
CA ALA A 168 6.91 9.79 -3.16
C ALA A 168 5.95 10.74 -2.42
N ILE A 169 5.06 11.44 -3.14
CA ILE A 169 4.04 12.31 -2.54
C ILE A 169 3.06 11.50 -1.68
N VAL A 170 2.63 10.33 -2.17
CA VAL A 170 1.74 9.44 -1.40
C VAL A 170 2.44 8.99 -0.12
N ALA A 171 3.68 8.51 -0.22
CA ALA A 171 4.45 8.07 0.94
C ALA A 171 4.69 9.21 1.96
N THR A 172 4.95 10.45 1.51
CA THR A 172 5.04 11.62 2.41
C THR A 172 3.72 11.93 3.10
N SER A 173 2.59 11.75 2.41
CA SER A 173 1.26 12.01 2.99
C SER A 173 0.92 10.95 4.05
N GLU A 174 1.19 9.67 3.76
CA GLU A 174 1.03 8.55 4.71
C GLU A 174 1.96 8.69 5.92
N TYR A 175 3.18 9.21 5.73
CA TYR A 175 4.06 9.59 6.83
C TYR A 175 3.38 10.57 7.80
N GLY A 176 2.80 11.65 7.26
CA GLY A 176 2.11 12.66 8.08
C GLY A 176 0.90 12.10 8.82
N GLU A 177 0.16 11.19 8.20
CA GLU A 177 -0.94 10.45 8.84
C GLU A 177 -0.46 9.64 10.06
N HIS A 178 0.51 8.76 9.87
CA HIS A 178 1.03 7.92 10.95
C HIS A 178 1.69 8.74 12.08
N MET A 179 2.33 9.85 11.75
CA MET A 179 2.83 10.81 12.75
C MET A 179 1.74 11.48 13.55
N ALA A 180 0.66 11.93 12.89
CA ALA A 180 -0.46 12.52 13.58
C ALA A 180 -1.16 11.50 14.50
N ASN A 181 -1.27 10.24 14.08
CA ASN A 181 -1.81 9.14 14.87
C ASN A 181 -0.92 8.82 16.10
N ALA A 182 0.40 8.69 15.91
CA ALA A 182 1.34 8.45 17.01
C ALA A 182 1.23 9.55 18.09
N ALA A 183 1.19 10.81 17.64
CA ALA A 183 1.06 11.96 18.51
C ALA A 183 -0.32 12.02 19.21
N ALA A 184 -1.39 11.60 18.55
CA ALA A 184 -2.71 11.51 19.15
C ALA A 184 -2.84 10.41 20.21
N GLU A 185 -2.11 9.30 20.06
CA GLU A 185 -2.01 8.28 21.11
C GLU A 185 -1.22 8.80 22.31
N LEU A 186 -0.07 9.46 22.09
CA LEU A 186 0.70 10.06 23.18
C LEU A 186 -0.04 11.19 23.91
N ALA A 187 -0.84 12.00 23.22
CA ALA A 187 -1.64 13.04 23.85
C ALA A 187 -2.68 12.46 24.83
N GLN A 188 -3.16 11.23 24.61
CA GLN A 188 -4.01 10.53 25.57
C GLN A 188 -3.20 10.10 26.79
N VAL A 189 -1.99 9.58 26.60
CA VAL A 189 -1.13 9.15 27.71
C VAL A 189 -0.68 10.33 28.56
N GLU A 190 -0.29 11.44 27.94
CA GLU A 190 0.08 12.68 28.61
C GLU A 190 -1.02 13.16 29.57
N SER A 191 -2.29 12.95 29.21
CA SER A 191 -3.44 13.28 30.07
C SER A 191 -3.62 12.36 31.27
N LEU A 192 -3.11 11.13 31.20
CA LEU A 192 -3.25 10.10 32.24
C LEU A 192 -2.03 10.02 33.15
N GLN A 193 -0.83 10.26 32.62
CA GLN A 193 0.44 10.11 33.31
C GLN A 193 1.41 11.24 32.94
N PRO A 194 1.62 12.24 33.81
CA PRO A 194 2.53 13.36 33.52
C PRO A 194 4.00 12.95 33.36
N ASP A 195 4.38 11.76 33.85
CA ASP A 195 5.74 11.20 33.70
C ASP A 195 6.06 10.79 32.24
N THR A 196 5.08 10.79 31.32
CA THR A 196 5.34 10.53 29.89
C THR A 196 6.00 11.69 29.13
N ALA A 197 6.28 12.80 29.80
CA ALA A 197 7.05 13.91 29.23
C ALA A 197 8.39 13.44 28.60
N THR A 198 9.06 12.45 29.19
CA THR A 198 10.32 11.91 28.63
C THR A 198 10.12 11.21 27.28
N LEU A 199 9.02 10.47 27.10
CA LEU A 199 8.73 9.80 25.82
C LEU A 199 8.39 10.82 24.73
N VAL A 200 7.67 11.88 25.07
CA VAL A 200 7.34 12.95 24.13
C VAL A 200 8.61 13.71 23.71
N ILE A 201 9.55 13.94 24.63
CA ILE A 201 10.86 14.53 24.31
C ILE A 201 11.66 13.62 23.37
N GLN A 202 11.69 12.30 23.63
CA GLN A 202 12.38 11.33 22.76
C GLN A 202 11.76 11.29 21.36
N LEU A 203 10.43 11.31 21.27
CA LEU A 203 9.73 11.39 19.99
C LEU A 203 10.09 12.70 19.25
N GLN A 204 10.06 13.83 19.94
CA GLN A 204 10.40 15.12 19.35
C GLN A 204 11.82 15.11 18.78
N GLN A 205 12.78 14.54 19.52
CA GLN A 205 14.15 14.40 19.05
C GLN A 205 14.24 13.54 17.77
N ARG A 206 13.54 12.41 17.72
CA ARG A 206 13.46 11.55 16.52
C ARG A 206 12.87 12.28 15.32
N ILE A 207 11.80 13.03 15.53
CA ILE A 207 11.18 13.84 14.47
C ILE A 207 12.16 14.87 13.94
N ASP A 208 12.91 15.55 14.81
CA ASP A 208 13.89 16.54 14.38
C ASP A 208 15.06 15.90 13.62
N GLU A 209 15.50 14.69 14.00
CA GLU A 209 16.48 13.89 13.25
C GLU A 209 15.96 13.51 11.84
N HIS A 210 14.71 13.09 11.75
CA HIS A 210 14.07 12.77 10.47
C HIS A 210 13.96 14.01 9.58
N ARG A 211 13.55 15.16 10.12
CA ARG A 211 13.45 16.42 9.39
C ARG A 211 14.80 16.87 8.87
N ALA A 212 15.85 16.77 9.68
CA ALA A 212 17.21 17.08 9.25
C ALA A 212 17.66 16.17 8.10
N THR A 213 17.34 14.88 8.18
CA THR A 213 17.62 13.90 7.12
C THR A 213 16.88 14.26 5.83
N ALA A 214 15.60 14.59 5.91
CA ALA A 214 14.82 14.97 4.74
C ALA A 214 15.28 16.29 4.13
N ALA A 215 15.64 17.29 4.94
CA ALA A 215 16.21 18.54 4.45
C ALA A 215 17.52 18.30 3.68
N ALA A 216 18.38 17.40 4.17
CA ALA A 216 19.59 17.01 3.45
C ALA A 216 19.30 16.28 2.13
N VAL A 217 18.27 15.43 2.09
CA VAL A 217 17.83 14.76 0.85
C VAL A 217 17.25 15.78 -0.13
N VAL A 218 16.38 16.69 0.31
CA VAL A 218 15.81 17.76 -0.51
C VAL A 218 16.93 18.58 -1.16
N ALA A 219 17.93 19.01 -0.38
CA ALA A 219 19.07 19.76 -0.90
C ALA A 219 19.79 19.00 -2.04
N ARG A 220 20.06 17.70 -1.85
CA ARG A 220 20.68 16.86 -2.88
C ARG A 220 19.80 16.69 -4.12
N LEU A 221 18.50 16.46 -3.93
CA LEU A 221 17.56 16.28 -5.05
C LEU A 221 17.41 17.57 -5.87
N THR A 222 17.54 18.74 -5.24
CA THR A 222 17.50 20.04 -5.95
C THR A 222 18.75 20.34 -6.77
N GLU A 223 19.89 19.72 -6.46
CA GLU A 223 21.14 19.88 -7.22
C GLU A 223 21.10 19.14 -8.57
N ASP A 224 20.36 18.03 -8.67
CA ASP A 224 20.18 17.27 -9.91
C ASP A 224 18.89 17.71 -10.65
N PRO A 225 18.98 18.27 -11.86
CA PRO A 225 17.82 18.67 -12.66
C PRO A 225 16.79 17.56 -12.89
N ASN A 226 17.20 16.29 -12.90
CA ASN A 226 16.31 15.16 -13.13
C ASN A 226 15.45 14.83 -11.91
N THR A 227 15.92 15.16 -10.71
CA THR A 227 15.22 14.89 -9.44
C THR A 227 14.69 16.14 -8.76
N ALA A 228 14.97 17.34 -9.29
CA ALA A 228 14.55 18.60 -8.70
C ALA A 228 13.03 18.71 -8.50
N SER A 229 12.23 18.10 -9.38
CA SER A 229 10.77 18.01 -9.21
C SER A 229 10.38 17.14 -8.01
N ALA A 230 11.08 16.02 -7.81
CA ALA A 230 10.84 15.11 -6.70
C ALA A 230 11.17 15.71 -5.32
N ALA A 231 12.03 16.73 -5.27
CA ALA A 231 12.31 17.47 -4.04
C ALA A 231 11.05 18.13 -3.45
N ALA A 232 10.09 18.53 -4.30
CA ALA A 232 8.83 19.12 -3.86
C ALA A 232 7.96 18.16 -3.04
N ALA A 233 8.13 16.84 -3.23
CA ALA A 233 7.41 15.81 -2.47
C ALA A 233 7.89 15.69 -1.02
N LEU A 234 9.13 16.09 -0.73
CA LEU A 234 9.74 16.02 0.61
C LEU A 234 9.87 17.39 1.29
N ALA A 235 9.69 18.48 0.52
CA ALA A 235 9.81 19.84 1.02
C ALA A 235 8.87 20.18 2.20
N PRO A 236 7.59 19.75 2.22
CA PRO A 236 6.71 19.97 3.37
C PRO A 236 7.28 19.44 4.68
N PHE A 237 7.99 18.31 4.62
CA PHE A 237 8.56 17.67 5.79
C PHE A 237 9.89 18.31 6.24
N ALA A 238 10.68 18.84 5.31
CA ALA A 238 11.92 19.54 5.62
C ALA A 238 11.67 20.90 6.29
N ALA A 239 10.49 21.49 6.10
CA ALA A 239 10.11 22.76 6.72
C ALA A 239 9.78 22.57 8.20
N ARG A 240 10.34 23.43 9.06
CA ARG A 240 10.03 23.42 10.50
C ARG A 240 8.72 24.18 10.74
N GLY A 241 7.69 23.51 11.26
CA GLY A 241 6.59 24.19 11.94
C GLY A 241 7.06 24.72 13.30
N ASN A 242 6.79 26.00 13.57
CA ASN A 242 6.91 26.52 14.93
C ASN A 242 5.77 25.89 15.75
N PRO A 243 6.05 25.17 16.85
CA PRO A 243 4.97 24.59 17.66
C PRO A 243 4.09 25.73 18.16
N ALA A 244 2.77 25.60 17.95
CA ALA A 244 1.83 26.58 18.45
C ALA A 244 1.94 26.65 19.98
N ALA A 245 2.23 27.84 20.52
CA ALA A 245 2.53 28.06 21.93
C ALA A 245 1.41 27.64 22.90
N ASP A 246 0.19 27.43 22.39
CA ASP A 246 -1.01 27.12 23.17
C ASP A 246 -1.37 25.61 23.17
N LEU A 247 -0.57 24.75 22.55
CA LEU A 247 -0.83 23.31 22.46
C LEU A 247 0.09 22.50 23.39
N SER A 248 -0.39 21.36 23.88
CA SER A 248 0.53 20.38 24.49
C SER A 248 1.54 19.90 23.44
N PRO A 249 2.75 19.48 23.84
CA PRO A 249 3.77 19.04 22.90
C PRO A 249 3.27 17.97 21.93
N ALA A 250 2.51 16.97 22.41
CA ALA A 250 1.92 15.95 21.55
C ALA A 250 0.87 16.52 20.59
N ALA A 251 0.02 17.44 21.04
CA ALA A 251 -0.96 18.10 20.17
C ALA A 251 -0.31 19.03 19.12
N ALA A 252 0.83 19.64 19.44
CA ALA A 252 1.61 20.44 18.50
C ALA A 252 2.23 19.55 17.41
N ILE A 253 2.81 18.41 17.78
CA ILE A 253 3.34 17.41 16.82
C ILE A 253 2.22 16.92 15.90
N ALA A 254 1.05 16.57 16.45
CA ALA A 254 -0.07 16.08 15.65
C ALA A 254 -0.57 17.11 14.63
N GLN A 255 -0.58 18.40 15.03
CA GLN A 255 -0.96 19.49 14.13
C GLN A 255 0.05 19.68 13.00
N ASP A 256 1.34 19.71 13.32
CA ASP A 256 2.41 19.85 12.33
C ASP A 256 2.42 18.69 11.31
N ALA A 257 2.20 17.46 11.79
CA ALA A 257 2.06 16.29 10.93
C ALA A 257 0.83 16.38 9.99
N ALA A 258 -0.29 16.90 10.50
CA ALA A 258 -1.48 17.14 9.68
C ALA A 258 -1.28 18.23 8.63
N ASP A 259 -0.56 19.31 8.97
CA ASP A 259 -0.23 20.38 8.05
C ASP A 259 0.73 19.88 6.96
N THR A 260 1.71 19.04 7.33
CA THR A 260 2.62 18.37 6.38
C THR A 260 1.86 17.48 5.38
N ALA A 261 0.89 16.68 5.87
CA ALA A 261 0.08 15.83 5.00
C ALA A 261 -0.82 16.66 4.06
N ASP A 262 -1.36 17.78 4.53
CA ASP A 262 -2.17 18.69 3.71
C ASP A 262 -1.37 19.37 2.61
N GLU A 263 -0.14 19.81 2.92
CA GLU A 263 0.77 20.37 1.93
C GLU A 263 1.15 19.34 0.86
N ALA A 264 1.44 18.09 1.26
CA ALA A 264 1.72 17.00 0.34
C ALA A 264 0.52 16.69 -0.57
N ALA A 265 -0.69 16.67 -0.01
CA ALA A 265 -1.93 16.53 -0.78
C ALA A 265 -2.13 17.68 -1.77
N ALA A 266 -1.87 18.93 -1.35
CA ALA A 266 -1.95 20.09 -2.23
C ALA A 266 -0.91 20.06 -3.37
N VAL A 267 0.28 19.49 -3.14
CA VAL A 267 1.25 19.21 -4.21
C VAL A 267 0.68 18.16 -5.18
N ALA A 268 0.11 17.07 -4.67
CA ALA A 268 -0.52 16.03 -5.50
C ALA A 268 -1.65 16.59 -6.39
N GLU A 269 -2.56 17.38 -5.82
CA GLU A 269 -3.69 17.98 -6.54
C GLU A 269 -3.25 18.96 -7.63
N ARG A 270 -2.22 19.77 -7.36
CA ARG A 270 -1.62 20.67 -8.37
C ARG A 270 -1.04 19.90 -9.56
N LYS A 271 -0.53 18.68 -9.34
CA LYS A 271 0.02 17.84 -10.40
C LYS A 271 -1.05 17.02 -11.13
N ALA A 272 -2.11 16.64 -10.44
CA ALA A 272 -3.24 15.92 -11.01
C ALA A 272 -4.09 16.83 -11.91
N THR A 273 -4.21 18.12 -11.58
CA THR A 273 -4.91 19.08 -12.42
C THR A 273 -4.06 19.35 -13.67
N PRO A 274 -4.43 18.86 -14.87
CA PRO A 274 -3.71 19.24 -16.07
C PRO A 274 -3.83 20.75 -16.19
N ALA A 275 -2.71 21.45 -16.35
CA ALA A 275 -2.69 22.89 -16.56
C ALA A 275 -3.77 23.20 -17.59
N GLN A 276 -4.89 23.72 -17.09
CA GLN A 276 -6.07 24.01 -17.88
C GLN A 276 -5.52 24.92 -18.94
N ARG A 277 -5.45 24.44 -20.20
CA ARG A 277 -4.97 25.23 -21.32
C ARG A 277 -5.72 26.52 -21.18
N VAL A 278 -5.01 27.56 -20.75
CA VAL A 278 -5.51 28.91 -20.77
C VAL A 278 -5.72 29.09 -22.25
N ASN A 279 -6.98 28.92 -22.67
CA ASN A 279 -7.42 29.30 -23.98
C ASN A 279 -7.08 30.78 -24.02
N ALA A 280 -5.91 31.09 -24.58
CA ALA A 280 -5.55 32.44 -24.93
C ALA A 280 -6.76 32.96 -25.70
N PRO A 281 -7.33 34.12 -25.30
CA PRO A 281 -8.41 34.69 -26.07
C PRO A 281 -7.89 34.81 -27.50
N GLN A 282 -8.50 34.05 -28.41
CA GLN A 282 -8.29 34.23 -29.84
C GLN A 282 -8.62 35.70 -30.09
N SER A 283 -7.58 36.50 -30.26
CA SER A 283 -7.69 37.84 -30.77
C SER A 283 -8.33 37.71 -32.14
N SER A 284 -9.64 37.95 -32.19
CA SER A 284 -10.38 38.27 -33.38
C SER A 284 -9.91 39.64 -33.86
N GLY A 285 -8.72 39.70 -34.44
CA GLY A 285 -8.21 40.81 -35.24
C GLY A 285 -8.24 40.37 -36.71
N GLY A 286 -9.20 40.91 -37.46
CA GLY A 286 -9.45 40.52 -38.85
C GLY A 286 -8.48 41.11 -39.88
N ALA A 287 -8.63 40.56 -41.10
CA ALA A 287 -8.20 41.05 -42.42
C ALA A 287 -6.67 41.13 -42.66
N ASP A 288 -6.08 40.81 -43.81
CA ASP A 288 -6.57 40.53 -45.17
C ASP A 288 -5.39 39.89 -45.96
N ARG A 289 -5.69 39.04 -46.96
CA ARG A 289 -4.90 38.72 -48.19
C ARG A 289 -3.47 38.15 -48.07
N ASN A 290 -3.26 36.93 -48.58
CA ASN A 290 -2.87 36.72 -49.99
C ASN A 290 -2.73 35.23 -50.36
N ALA A 291 -3.10 34.94 -51.59
CA ALA A 291 -3.08 33.64 -52.22
C ALA A 291 -1.66 33.14 -52.57
N ALA A 292 -1.44 31.82 -52.51
CA ALA A 292 -0.76 31.06 -53.55
C ALA A 292 -0.90 29.55 -53.28
N SER A 293 -1.50 28.87 -54.24
CA SER A 293 -1.57 27.42 -54.36
C SER A 293 -0.19 26.82 -54.64
N ALA A 294 0.16 25.71 -54.00
CA ALA A 294 1.12 24.76 -54.54
C ALA A 294 0.81 23.34 -54.03
N ASP A 295 0.33 22.57 -55.01
CA ASP A 295 0.24 21.13 -55.16
C ASP A 295 1.49 20.36 -54.65
N ALA A 296 1.28 19.27 -53.88
CA ALA A 296 2.18 18.10 -53.82
C ALA A 296 1.67 16.99 -52.86
N THR A 297 1.11 15.93 -53.46
CA THR A 297 1.16 14.48 -53.07
C THR A 297 0.80 14.02 -51.64
N PRO A 298 -0.15 13.06 -51.47
CA PRO A 298 -0.27 12.26 -50.26
C PRO A 298 0.75 11.11 -50.29
N ARG A 299 1.68 11.08 -49.34
CA ARG A 299 2.61 9.97 -49.13
C ARG A 299 2.21 9.20 -47.87
N ASP A 300 2.01 7.90 -48.06
CA ASP A 300 1.69 6.92 -47.03
C ASP A 300 2.57 7.05 -45.79
N GLY A 301 1.94 7.23 -44.64
CA GLY A 301 2.62 7.42 -43.36
C GLY A 301 1.66 7.40 -42.18
N GLN A 302 0.64 6.54 -42.22
CA GLN A 302 -0.40 6.47 -41.19
C GLN A 302 -0.29 5.15 -40.43
N SER A 303 0.70 5.03 -39.53
CA SER A 303 0.69 3.94 -38.53
C SER A 303 1.48 4.16 -37.23
N ALA A 304 2.00 5.36 -36.94
CA ALA A 304 2.80 5.62 -35.73
C ALA A 304 2.16 6.61 -34.72
N ARG A 305 0.90 7.04 -34.92
CA ARG A 305 0.26 8.10 -34.10
C ARG A 305 -0.63 7.60 -32.95
N ASN A 306 -0.80 6.29 -32.77
CA ASN A 306 -1.81 5.77 -31.82
C ASN A 306 -1.26 5.33 -30.45
N ASP A 307 0.07 5.20 -30.28
CA ASP A 307 0.64 4.69 -29.02
C ASP A 307 0.77 5.76 -27.92
N ASN A 308 0.80 7.05 -28.29
CA ASN A 308 1.02 8.12 -27.32
C ASN A 308 -0.26 8.52 -26.54
N ALA A 309 -1.45 8.23 -27.07
CA ALA A 309 -2.72 8.53 -26.40
C ALA A 309 -2.99 7.60 -25.20
N GLY A 310 -2.58 6.33 -25.28
CA GLY A 310 -2.74 5.37 -24.19
C GLY A 310 -1.88 5.71 -22.97
N ASN A 311 -0.62 6.09 -23.18
CA ASN A 311 0.32 6.40 -22.10
C ASN A 311 -0.03 7.71 -21.37
N GLN A 312 -0.65 8.68 -22.04
CA GLN A 312 -1.14 9.89 -21.38
C GLN A 312 -2.34 9.63 -20.47
N GLY A 313 -3.29 8.79 -20.90
CA GLY A 313 -4.45 8.43 -20.08
C GLY A 313 -4.06 7.67 -18.80
N GLU A 314 -3.08 6.77 -18.90
CA GLU A 314 -2.58 6.01 -17.75
C GLU A 314 -1.88 6.91 -16.73
N ARG A 315 -1.09 7.88 -17.20
CA ARG A 315 -0.41 8.85 -16.32
C ARG A 315 -1.38 9.78 -15.60
N VAL A 316 -2.43 10.24 -16.28
CA VAL A 316 -3.49 11.06 -15.63
C VAL A 316 -4.19 10.24 -14.55
N SER A 317 -4.56 8.98 -14.84
CA SER A 317 -5.14 8.08 -13.85
C SER A 317 -4.23 7.80 -12.66
N LYS A 318 -2.90 7.69 -12.85
CA LYS A 318 -1.96 7.52 -11.74
C LYS A 318 -1.93 8.76 -10.83
N LYS A 319 -1.86 9.96 -11.41
CA LYS A 319 -1.82 11.21 -10.63
C LYS A 319 -3.10 11.49 -9.86
N GLU A 320 -4.26 11.22 -10.46
CA GLU A 320 -5.55 11.33 -9.77
C GLU A 320 -5.64 10.36 -8.59
N ARG A 321 -5.15 9.12 -8.75
CA ARG A 321 -5.08 8.16 -7.65
C ARG A 321 -4.14 8.61 -6.54
N ALA A 322 -2.96 9.14 -6.89
CA ALA A 322 -2.01 9.68 -5.93
C ALA A 322 -2.61 10.85 -5.15
N ALA A 323 -3.29 11.79 -5.82
CA ALA A 323 -3.98 12.89 -5.19
C ALA A 323 -5.12 12.43 -4.26
N GLY A 324 -5.90 11.44 -4.69
CA GLY A 324 -6.94 10.85 -3.85
C GLY A 324 -6.40 10.18 -2.59
N ALA A 325 -5.29 9.44 -2.71
CA ALA A 325 -4.62 8.81 -1.58
C ALA A 325 -4.02 9.83 -0.62
N ALA A 326 -3.30 10.84 -1.14
CA ALA A 326 -2.71 11.90 -0.35
C ALA A 326 -3.77 12.71 0.43
N ARG A 327 -4.90 13.02 -0.21
CA ARG A 327 -6.01 13.71 0.43
C ARG A 327 -6.65 12.90 1.55
N LYS A 328 -6.83 11.60 1.33
CA LYS A 328 -7.33 10.68 2.35
C LYS A 328 -6.41 10.68 3.57
N ALA A 329 -5.10 10.56 3.36
CA ALA A 329 -4.11 10.60 4.44
C ALA A 329 -4.12 11.95 5.18
N ALA A 330 -4.25 13.07 4.46
CA ALA A 330 -4.38 14.40 5.07
C ALA A 330 -5.65 14.55 5.93
N ASP A 331 -6.78 14.03 5.48
CA ASP A 331 -8.04 14.05 6.23
C ASP A 331 -7.93 13.20 7.51
N GLU A 332 -7.28 12.04 7.44
CA GLU A 332 -7.01 11.17 8.60
C GLU A 332 -6.03 11.83 9.58
N ALA A 333 -4.96 12.46 9.09
CA ALA A 333 -4.03 13.23 9.90
C ALA A 333 -4.72 14.39 10.65
N LYS A 334 -5.61 15.13 9.97
CA LYS A 334 -6.42 16.20 10.58
C LYS A 334 -7.37 15.65 11.65
N ALA A 335 -7.94 14.47 11.45
CA ALA A 335 -8.78 13.82 12.45
C ALA A 335 -7.97 13.44 13.69
N ALA A 336 -6.76 12.89 13.51
CA ALA A 336 -5.84 12.57 14.60
C ALA A 336 -5.38 13.82 15.36
N ALA A 337 -5.05 14.91 14.67
CA ALA A 337 -4.72 16.19 15.29
C ALA A 337 -5.86 16.74 16.16
N LYS A 338 -7.12 16.64 15.69
CA LYS A 338 -8.30 17.00 16.50
C LYS A 338 -8.44 16.11 17.73
N LYS A 339 -8.20 14.80 17.60
CA LYS A 339 -8.20 13.85 18.72
C LYS A 339 -7.13 14.20 19.76
N ALA A 340 -5.91 14.53 19.32
CA ALA A 340 -4.81 14.96 20.19
C ALA A 340 -5.18 16.21 20.99
N LYS A 341 -5.74 17.23 20.34
CA LYS A 341 -6.23 18.46 20.99
C LYS A 341 -7.34 18.19 22.01
N ALA A 342 -8.22 17.23 21.74
CA ALA A 342 -9.27 16.85 22.67
C ALA A 342 -8.73 16.09 23.90
N GLY A 343 -7.71 15.24 23.71
CA GLY A 343 -6.99 14.57 24.80
C GLY A 343 -6.34 15.56 25.75
N ALA A 344 -5.61 16.54 25.22
CA ALA A 344 -4.93 17.57 26.01
C ALA A 344 -5.88 18.45 26.86
N LYS A 345 -7.11 18.70 26.39
CA LYS A 345 -8.10 19.52 27.11
C LYS A 345 -8.74 18.83 28.31
N ARG A 346 -8.68 17.49 28.39
CA ARG A 346 -9.30 16.73 29.49
C ARG A 346 -8.43 16.68 30.74
N THR A 347 -7.18 17.13 30.68
CA THR A 347 -6.29 17.25 31.83
C THR A 347 -6.66 18.51 32.62
N PRO A 348 -7.22 18.43 33.83
CA PRO A 348 -7.41 19.62 34.66
C PRO A 348 -6.02 20.21 34.93
N ALA A 349 -5.86 21.50 34.66
CA ALA A 349 -4.64 22.23 34.99
C ALA A 349 -4.25 21.90 36.45
N PRO A 350 -2.97 21.63 36.74
CA PRO A 350 -2.54 21.40 38.11
C PRO A 350 -2.99 22.61 38.90
N ARG A 351 -3.92 22.41 39.85
CA ARG A 351 -4.32 23.47 40.76
C ARG A 351 -3.02 23.91 41.42
N ALA A 352 -2.56 25.11 41.08
CA ALA A 352 -1.52 25.79 41.82
C ALA A 352 -1.91 25.62 43.29
N GLN A 353 -1.08 24.88 44.01
CA GLN A 353 -1.25 24.57 45.41
C GLN A 353 -1.07 25.91 46.12
N GLY A 354 -2.17 26.67 46.16
CA GLY A 354 -2.20 28.02 46.68
C GLY A 354 -1.90 27.95 48.16
N ASP A 355 -0.74 28.50 48.52
CA ASP A 355 -0.50 29.33 49.69
C ASP A 355 -1.56 29.20 50.79
N SER A 356 -1.54 28.07 51.48
CA SER A 356 -2.10 27.94 52.82
C SER A 356 -0.94 27.76 53.79
N ASN A 357 -0.09 28.78 53.91
CA ASN A 357 0.81 28.90 55.05
C ASN A 357 0.94 30.37 55.45
N ASN A 358 0.72 30.58 56.75
CA ASN A 358 1.01 31.78 57.54
C ASN A 358 0.00 32.93 57.47
N ARG A 359 -1.15 32.67 58.10
CA ARG A 359 -1.92 33.70 58.79
C ARG A 359 -2.21 33.19 60.20
N ASP A 360 -1.25 33.38 61.11
CA ASP A 360 -1.48 33.50 62.57
C ASP A 360 -0.15 33.79 63.27
N GLU A 361 0.27 35.07 63.27
CA GLU A 361 1.06 35.62 64.36
C GLU A 361 0.37 36.91 64.80
N SER A 362 -0.62 36.70 65.65
CA SER A 362 -1.29 37.68 66.47
C SER A 362 -0.34 38.22 67.55
N ASN A 363 -0.30 39.54 67.67
CA ASN A 363 -0.30 40.32 68.91
C ASN A 363 0.59 39.88 70.10
N ASN A 364 1.61 40.68 70.37
CA ASN A 364 2.01 41.17 71.70
C ASN A 364 2.88 42.41 71.43
N ARG A 365 2.41 43.68 71.50
CA ARG A 365 1.88 44.49 72.62
C ARG A 365 2.76 44.49 73.88
N ASP A 366 3.56 45.56 73.97
CA ASP A 366 3.73 46.48 75.11
C ASP A 366 3.62 45.89 76.52
N ASP A 367 4.76 45.78 77.21
CA ASP A 367 5.06 46.50 78.46
C ASP A 367 6.54 46.32 78.87
#